data_AF-A0A7M1S0Q2-F1
#
_entry.id   AF-A0A7M1S0Q2-F1
#
_cell.length_a   1.000
_cell.length_b   1.000
_cell.length_c   1.000
_cell.angle_alpha   90.00
_cell.angle_beta   90.00
_cell.angle_gamma   90.00
#
_symmetry.space_group_name_H-M   'P 1'
#
loop_
_entity.id
_entity.type
_entity.pdbx_description
1 polymer ?
#
loop_
_entity_poly.entity_id
_entity_poly.type
_entity_poly.pdbx_seq_one_letter_code
_entity_poly.pdbx_strand_id
1 'polypeptide(L)'
;MKAFLILFLFITQLFSEAKLEHVTINNHDFTIVTEDYDIYDSKGTVLKFYREERNNDLKHLFSLTLYDKTGSCSAKSIENGHYEINGTTITLYSFWDRQGRIYDVPYGARIMKYEVQPSGTLKLISSEIYIETAEKSFDKESGMRFLWQTPETEKERMAFSRYIQNTERQFKGTFLVGEEAEQLMKKVKSALERKMSKRWK
;
A
#
# COMPACT_ATOMS: atom_id res chain seq x y z
N MET A 1 -49.30 -8.43 32.80
CA MET A 1 -48.63 -8.93 31.57
C MET A 1 -48.01 -7.74 30.86
N LYS A 2 -46.68 -7.67 30.86
CA LYS A 2 -45.83 -7.77 29.67
C LYS A 2 -45.87 -6.51 28.79
N ALA A 3 -44.83 -5.69 28.89
CA ALA A 3 -44.11 -5.05 27.77
C ALA A 3 -43.49 -3.71 28.18
N PHE A 4 -42.49 -3.72 29.07
CA PHE A 4 -41.59 -2.56 29.24
C PHE A 4 -40.23 -3.04 29.72
N LEU A 5 -39.57 -3.89 28.91
CA LEU A 5 -38.20 -4.31 29.21
C LEU A 5 -37.48 -4.87 27.98
N ILE A 6 -37.62 -4.24 26.81
CA ILE A 6 -36.76 -4.55 25.64
C ILE A 6 -36.56 -3.27 24.83
N LEU A 7 -35.83 -2.30 25.39
CA LEU A 7 -35.31 -1.16 24.62
C LEU A 7 -33.92 -0.76 25.15
N PHE A 8 -33.04 -1.75 25.30
CA PHE A 8 -31.66 -1.52 25.76
C PHE A 8 -30.64 -2.40 25.01
N LEU A 9 -30.97 -2.83 23.79
CA LEU A 9 -30.21 -3.87 23.08
C LEU A 9 -30.04 -3.60 21.57
N PHE A 10 -29.76 -2.35 21.17
CA PHE A 10 -29.37 -2.05 19.77
C PHE A 10 -28.41 -0.85 19.60
N ILE A 11 -27.49 -0.59 20.54
CA ILE A 11 -26.37 0.37 20.31
C ILE A 11 -24.99 -0.25 20.58
N THR A 12 -24.90 -1.58 20.58
CA THR A 12 -23.61 -2.27 20.55
C THR A 12 -23.51 -2.92 19.19
N GLN A 13 -22.72 -2.32 18.29
CA GLN A 13 -22.04 -2.93 17.14
C GLN A 13 -21.94 -1.90 16.04
N LEU A 14 -20.81 -1.21 16.02
CA LEU A 14 -19.91 -1.02 14.87
C LEU A 14 -18.83 0.01 15.27
N PHE A 15 -18.13 -0.24 16.38
CA PHE A 15 -16.81 0.38 16.55
C PHE A 15 -15.83 -0.60 15.92
N SER A 16 -15.41 -0.31 14.68
CA SER A 16 -14.16 -0.87 14.15
C SER A 16 -13.09 -0.49 15.18
N GLU A 17 -12.50 -1.47 15.86
CA GLU A 17 -11.51 -1.22 16.90
C GLU A 17 -10.24 -0.67 16.23
N ALA A 18 -10.11 0.65 16.24
CA ALA A 18 -8.89 1.29 15.78
C ALA A 18 -7.75 0.91 16.73
N LYS A 19 -6.74 0.23 16.21
CA LYS A 19 -5.52 -0.07 16.99
C LYS A 19 -4.62 1.16 16.96
N LEU A 20 -4.27 1.64 18.16
CA LEU A 20 -3.37 2.77 18.37
C LEU A 20 -1.98 2.27 18.80
N GLU A 21 -0.94 2.83 18.19
CA GLU A 21 0.46 2.63 18.57
C GLU A 21 1.17 3.99 18.62
N HIS A 22 1.91 4.25 19.69
CA HIS A 22 2.72 5.45 19.84
C HIS A 22 4.18 5.13 19.57
N VAL A 23 4.86 6.00 18.82
CA VAL A 23 6.28 5.89 18.53
C VAL A 23 6.95 7.26 18.62
N THR A 24 8.08 7.32 19.31
CA THR A 24 8.90 8.53 19.39
C THR A 24 10.08 8.40 18.42
N ILE A 25 10.24 9.37 17.52
CA ILE A 25 11.34 9.42 16.55
C ILE A 25 11.95 10.83 16.56
N ASN A 26 13.26 10.95 16.80
CA ASN A 26 13.96 12.23 16.91
C ASN A 26 13.33 13.22 17.92
N ASN A 27 12.87 12.72 19.07
CA ASN A 27 12.16 13.49 20.11
C ASN A 27 10.83 14.12 19.65
N HIS A 28 10.23 13.58 18.58
CA HIS A 28 8.86 13.89 18.19
C HIS A 28 8.00 12.64 18.39
N ASP A 29 6.80 12.84 18.91
CA ASP A 29 5.84 11.78 19.13
C ASP A 29 4.93 11.62 17.90
N PHE A 30 4.66 10.37 17.57
CA PHE A 30 3.82 9.99 16.45
C PHE A 30 2.81 8.95 16.89
N THR A 31 1.60 9.07 16.37
CA THR A 31 0.53 8.10 16.54
C THR A 31 0.32 7.34 15.24
N ILE A 32 0.29 6.02 15.33
CA ILE A 32 -0.11 5.12 14.26
C ILE A 32 -1.50 4.60 14.57
N VAL A 33 -2.44 4.85 13.66
CA VAL A 33 -3.81 4.34 13.76
C VAL A 33 -4.00 3.27 12.69
N THR A 34 -4.41 2.08 13.09
CA THR A 34 -4.81 1.02 12.17
C THR A 34 -6.31 0.84 12.24
N GLU A 35 -6.99 0.96 11.11
CA GLU A 35 -8.44 0.89 11.00
C GLU A 35 -8.83 -0.18 9.98
N ASP A 36 -9.78 -1.03 10.35
CA ASP A 36 -10.44 -1.94 9.41
C ASP A 36 -11.63 -1.23 8.75
N TYR A 37 -11.85 -1.52 7.48
CA TYR A 37 -13.00 -1.07 6.72
C TYR A 37 -13.64 -2.24 5.96
N ASP A 38 -14.95 -2.16 5.83
CA ASP A 38 -15.77 -3.07 5.03
C ASP A 38 -16.78 -2.21 4.26
N ILE A 39 -16.44 -1.92 3.01
CA ILE A 39 -17.27 -1.13 2.10
C ILE A 39 -17.58 -2.00 0.88
N TYR A 40 -18.66 -1.67 0.18
CA TYR A 40 -19.16 -2.49 -0.94
C TYR A 40 -18.03 -2.96 -1.89
N ASP A 41 -17.88 -4.28 -2.04
CA ASP A 41 -16.84 -4.98 -2.83
C ASP A 41 -15.37 -4.72 -2.45
N SER A 42 -15.09 -4.09 -1.31
CA SER A 42 -13.73 -3.81 -0.81
C SER A 42 -13.67 -3.93 0.72
N LYS A 43 -12.83 -4.84 1.20
CA LYS A 43 -12.57 -4.98 2.63
C LYS A 43 -11.09 -5.01 2.90
N GLY A 44 -10.68 -4.32 3.94
CA GLY A 44 -9.27 -4.12 4.18
C GLY A 44 -8.94 -3.48 5.51
N THR A 45 -7.65 -3.22 5.66
CA THR A 45 -7.05 -2.59 6.82
C THR A 45 -6.13 -1.49 6.31
N VAL A 46 -6.30 -0.28 6.82
CA VAL A 46 -5.45 0.88 6.50
C VAL A 46 -4.70 1.33 7.74
N LEU A 47 -3.43 1.67 7.57
CA LEU A 47 -2.63 2.39 8.54
C LEU A 47 -2.63 3.87 8.18
N LYS A 48 -2.76 4.72 9.20
CA LYS A 48 -2.62 6.17 9.12
C LYS A 48 -1.55 6.60 10.11
N PHE A 49 -0.58 7.36 9.63
CA PHE A 49 0.55 7.84 10.43
C PHE A 49 0.36 9.33 10.70
N TYR A 50 0.41 9.72 11.98
CA TYR A 50 0.18 11.08 12.44
C TYR A 50 1.37 11.57 13.26
N ARG A 51 1.68 12.86 13.14
CA ARG A 51 2.51 13.56 14.11
C ARG A 51 1.63 14.13 15.21
N GLU A 52 2.07 13.98 16.45
CA GLU A 52 1.45 14.61 17.60
C GLU A 52 1.96 16.05 17.71
N GLU A 53 1.05 17.01 17.66
CA GLU A 53 1.34 18.43 17.81
C GLU A 53 0.94 18.91 19.21
N ARG A 54 1.26 20.16 19.54
CA ARG A 54 0.89 20.75 20.83
C ARG A 54 -0.64 20.72 20.98
N ASN A 55 -1.13 20.47 22.20
CA ASN A 55 -2.56 20.35 22.55
C ASN A 55 -3.26 19.04 22.10
N ASN A 56 -2.50 17.96 21.86
CA ASN A 56 -3.02 16.65 21.44
C ASN A 56 -3.66 16.64 20.04
N ASP A 57 -3.32 17.62 19.19
CA ASP A 57 -3.74 17.62 17.80
C ASP A 57 -2.92 16.61 16.99
N LEU A 58 -3.59 15.89 16.09
CA LEU A 58 -2.96 14.90 15.22
C LEU A 58 -2.85 15.44 13.79
N LYS A 59 -1.62 15.64 13.32
CA LYS A 59 -1.35 16.01 11.93
C LYS A 59 -1.10 14.76 11.08
N HIS A 60 -2.02 14.45 10.17
CA HIS A 60 -1.85 13.35 9.23
C HIS A 60 -0.61 13.55 8.35
N LEU A 61 0.18 12.49 8.19
CA LEU A 61 1.40 12.50 7.39
C LEU A 61 1.27 11.61 6.15
N PHE A 62 0.85 10.35 6.33
CA PHE A 62 0.59 9.43 5.21
C PHE A 62 -0.36 8.31 5.64
N SER A 63 -0.84 7.58 4.64
CA SER A 63 -1.57 6.33 4.83
C SER A 63 -0.93 5.20 4.03
N LEU A 64 -1.08 3.97 4.54
CA LEU A 64 -0.63 2.75 3.91
C LEU A 64 -1.74 1.71 3.98
N THR A 65 -2.16 1.16 2.85
CA THR A 65 -3.01 -0.04 2.82
C THR A 65 -2.22 -1.22 3.38
N LEU A 66 -2.61 -1.73 4.55
CA LEU A 66 -1.98 -2.94 5.12
C LEU A 66 -2.56 -4.22 4.53
N TYR A 67 -3.82 -4.15 4.10
CA TYR A 67 -4.53 -5.18 3.37
C TYR A 67 -5.69 -4.52 2.63
N ASP A 68 -5.91 -4.85 1.36
CA ASP A 68 -7.16 -4.63 0.66
C ASP A 68 -7.46 -5.87 -0.17
N LYS A 69 -8.73 -6.21 -0.25
CA LYS A 69 -9.23 -7.23 -1.14
C LYS A 69 -10.48 -6.72 -1.82
N THR A 70 -10.38 -6.61 -3.13
CA THR A 70 -11.43 -6.12 -4.01
C THR A 70 -11.80 -7.14 -5.08
N GLY A 71 -13.06 -7.16 -5.50
CA GLY A 71 -13.55 -7.97 -6.61
C GLY A 71 -14.29 -9.26 -6.21
N SER A 72 -14.76 -9.97 -7.24
CA SER A 72 -15.65 -11.14 -7.11
C SER A 72 -14.93 -12.42 -6.69
N CYS A 73 -15.69 -13.49 -6.41
CA CYS A 73 -15.11 -14.79 -6.05
C CYS A 73 -14.09 -15.34 -7.08
N SER A 74 -14.30 -15.06 -8.37
CA SER A 74 -13.50 -15.53 -9.52
C SER A 74 -12.39 -14.57 -9.96
N ALA A 75 -12.39 -13.33 -9.47
CA ALA A 75 -11.45 -12.29 -9.89
C ALA A 75 -11.19 -11.35 -8.71
N LYS A 76 -9.97 -11.40 -8.14
CA LYS A 76 -9.62 -10.64 -6.92
C LYS A 76 -8.35 -9.83 -7.12
N SER A 77 -8.46 -8.54 -6.84
CA SER A 77 -7.32 -7.67 -6.58
C SER A 77 -6.99 -7.75 -5.09
N ILE A 78 -5.72 -7.93 -4.77
CA ILE A 78 -5.25 -7.97 -3.38
C ILE A 78 -4.07 -7.02 -3.25
N GLU A 79 -4.18 -6.05 -2.35
CA GLU A 79 -3.04 -5.25 -1.90
C GLU A 79 -2.61 -5.71 -0.52
N ASN A 80 -1.32 -5.96 -0.32
CA ASN A 80 -0.73 -6.25 0.97
C ASN A 80 0.31 -5.20 1.29
N GLY A 81 0.22 -4.60 2.48
CA GLY A 81 1.21 -3.65 2.95
C GLY A 81 1.88 -4.06 4.25
N HIS A 82 3.08 -3.52 4.44
CA HIS A 82 3.83 -3.60 5.69
C HIS A 82 4.65 -2.33 5.88
N TYR A 83 4.99 -2.02 7.12
CA TYR A 83 5.89 -0.93 7.47
C TYR A 83 6.91 -1.41 8.48
N GLU A 84 8.11 -0.83 8.41
CA GLU A 84 9.17 -1.01 9.39
C GLU A 84 9.71 0.37 9.79
N ILE A 85 9.84 0.60 11.10
CA ILE A 85 10.48 1.80 11.64
C ILE A 85 11.82 1.38 12.22
N ASN A 86 12.91 1.91 11.65
CA ASN A 86 14.28 1.60 12.05
C ASN A 86 15.02 2.92 12.32
N GLY A 87 15.13 3.29 13.59
CA GLY A 87 15.67 4.58 14.00
C GLY A 87 14.82 5.73 13.44
N THR A 88 15.42 6.57 12.60
CA THR A 88 14.75 7.72 11.96
C THR A 88 14.09 7.38 10.63
N THR A 89 14.27 6.15 10.13
CA THR A 89 13.78 5.75 8.82
C THR A 89 12.50 4.93 8.94
N ILE A 90 11.49 5.31 8.17
CA ILE A 90 10.24 4.58 8.00
C ILE A 90 10.25 3.97 6.60
N THR A 91 10.19 2.65 6.50
CA THR A 91 10.09 1.93 5.22
C THR A 91 8.69 1.37 5.06
N LEU A 92 8.03 1.69 3.95
CA LEU A 92 6.70 1.21 3.58
C LEU A 92 6.84 0.25 2.40
N TYR A 93 6.24 -0.93 2.54
CA TYR A 93 6.20 -1.98 1.55
C TYR A 93 4.76 -2.15 1.07
N SER A 94 4.54 -2.16 -0.23
CA SER A 94 3.25 -2.49 -0.86
C SER A 94 3.46 -3.60 -1.89
N PHE A 95 2.57 -4.58 -1.92
CA PHE A 95 2.54 -5.63 -2.92
C PHE A 95 1.12 -5.76 -3.47
N TRP A 96 1.00 -5.70 -4.79
CA TRP A 96 -0.25 -5.95 -5.49
C TRP A 96 -0.20 -7.33 -6.12
N ASP A 97 -1.22 -8.12 -5.83
CA ASP A 97 -1.44 -9.44 -6.37
C ASP A 97 -2.79 -9.51 -7.08
N ARG A 98 -2.92 -10.46 -8.00
CA ARG A 98 -4.14 -10.70 -8.76
C ARG A 98 -4.47 -12.18 -8.80
N GLN A 99 -5.72 -12.52 -8.57
CA GLN A 99 -6.24 -13.88 -8.72
C GLN A 99 -7.32 -13.90 -9.80
N GLY A 100 -7.20 -14.85 -10.74
CA GLY A 100 -8.10 -14.95 -11.89
C GLY A 100 -7.61 -14.16 -13.11
N ARG A 101 -8.47 -13.99 -14.11
CA ARG A 101 -8.15 -13.33 -15.39
C ARG A 101 -8.53 -11.84 -15.35
N ILE A 102 -7.78 -11.05 -14.59
CA ILE A 102 -7.95 -9.60 -14.44
C ILE A 102 -6.63 -8.89 -14.75
N TYR A 103 -6.49 -8.44 -15.98
CA TYR A 103 -5.25 -7.88 -16.52
C TYR A 103 -5.11 -6.36 -16.29
N ASP A 104 -6.23 -5.70 -15.97
CA ASP A 104 -6.35 -4.30 -15.61
C ASP A 104 -6.01 -4.01 -14.14
N VAL A 105 -5.90 -5.05 -13.32
CA VAL A 105 -5.46 -4.94 -11.92
C VAL A 105 -3.94 -4.99 -11.84
N PRO A 106 -3.30 -4.11 -11.04
CA PRO A 106 -1.86 -4.11 -10.87
C PRO A 106 -1.35 -5.42 -10.25
N TYR A 107 -0.23 -5.89 -10.77
CA TYR A 107 0.61 -6.89 -10.13
C TYR A 107 2.01 -6.31 -9.95
N GLY A 108 2.57 -6.36 -8.76
CA GLY A 108 3.91 -5.83 -8.53
C GLY A 108 4.16 -5.35 -7.12
N ALA A 109 5.17 -4.51 -6.95
CA ALA A 109 5.71 -4.14 -5.65
C ALA A 109 6.15 -2.67 -5.61
N ARG A 110 6.11 -2.10 -4.41
CA ARG A 110 6.66 -0.79 -4.10
C ARG A 110 7.38 -0.79 -2.76
N ILE A 111 8.50 -0.09 -2.70
CA ILE A 111 9.15 0.31 -1.45
C ILE A 111 9.24 1.84 -1.42
N MET A 112 8.68 2.46 -0.39
CA MET A 112 8.91 3.88 -0.10
C MET A 112 9.67 4.03 1.19
N LYS A 113 10.65 4.93 1.22
CA LYS A 113 11.45 5.22 2.41
C LYS A 113 11.33 6.69 2.76
N TYR A 114 10.94 6.96 4.01
CA TYR A 114 10.94 8.29 4.58
C TYR A 114 11.99 8.39 5.67
N GLU A 115 12.60 9.56 5.78
CA GLU A 115 13.40 9.96 6.93
C GLU A 115 12.61 10.98 7.75
N VAL A 116 12.49 10.74 9.05
CA VAL A 116 12.04 11.75 10.01
C VAL A 116 13.21 12.71 10.26
N GLN A 117 13.11 13.94 9.79
CA GLN A 117 14.11 14.97 10.04
C GLN A 117 14.11 15.39 11.51
N PRO A 118 15.18 16.04 12.03
CA PRO A 118 15.20 16.56 13.40
C PRO A 118 14.08 17.55 13.73
N SER A 119 13.49 18.18 12.71
CA SER A 119 12.31 19.05 12.85
C SER A 119 10.99 18.32 13.06
N GLY A 120 10.98 16.98 12.95
CA GLY A 120 9.78 16.13 12.99
C GLY A 120 9.05 16.02 11.64
N THR A 121 9.61 16.60 10.58
CA THR A 121 9.06 16.51 9.21
C THR A 121 9.52 15.24 8.50
N LEU A 122 8.65 14.67 7.66
CA LEU A 122 9.01 13.55 6.81
C LEU A 122 9.64 14.02 5.51
N LYS A 123 10.79 13.45 5.16
CA LYS A 123 11.44 13.60 3.86
C LYS A 123 11.40 12.27 3.12
N LEU A 124 10.83 12.24 1.92
CA LEU A 124 10.91 11.07 1.05
C LEU A 124 12.37 10.89 0.59
N ILE A 125 12.99 9.76 0.92
CA ILE A 125 14.35 9.40 0.51
C ILE A 125 14.31 8.72 -0.86
N SER A 126 13.46 7.70 -0.99
CA SER A 126 13.27 6.97 -2.24
C SER A 126 11.86 6.39 -2.32
N SER A 127 11.40 6.17 -3.54
CA SER A 127 10.18 5.45 -3.86
C SER A 127 10.46 4.61 -5.09
N GLU A 128 10.63 3.31 -4.91
CA GLU A 128 10.99 2.34 -5.93
C GLU A 128 9.76 1.50 -6.26
N ILE A 129 9.41 1.36 -7.54
CA ILE A 129 8.22 0.63 -7.97
C ILE A 129 8.53 -0.32 -9.13
N TYR A 130 7.81 -1.43 -9.17
CA TYR A 130 7.64 -2.26 -10.35
C TYR A 130 6.19 -2.70 -10.38
N ILE A 131 5.47 -2.40 -11.45
CA ILE A 131 4.06 -2.75 -11.62
C ILE A 131 3.86 -3.29 -13.02
N GLU A 132 2.99 -4.28 -13.14
CA GLU A 132 2.41 -4.84 -14.35
C GLU A 132 0.91 -4.56 -14.33
N THR A 133 0.44 -3.65 -15.16
CA THR A 133 -0.99 -3.36 -15.32
C THR A 133 -1.30 -2.96 -16.75
N ALA A 134 -2.35 -3.52 -17.34
CA ALA A 134 -2.81 -3.09 -18.65
C ALA A 134 -3.70 -1.85 -18.51
N GLU A 135 -3.47 -0.81 -19.32
CA GLU A 135 -4.30 0.42 -19.32
C GLU A 135 -5.78 0.13 -19.65
N LYS A 136 -6.06 -0.96 -20.40
CA LYS A 136 -7.38 -1.52 -20.67
C LYS A 136 -7.26 -3.04 -20.76
N SER A 137 -8.31 -3.77 -20.38
CA SER A 137 -8.37 -5.22 -20.48
C SER A 137 -7.88 -5.71 -21.86
N PHE A 138 -6.69 -6.32 -21.89
CA PHE A 138 -6.05 -6.88 -23.08
C PHE A 138 -5.74 -5.87 -24.20
N ASP A 139 -5.05 -4.78 -23.88
CA ASP A 139 -4.44 -3.92 -24.90
C ASP A 139 -3.16 -4.56 -25.47
N LYS A 140 -3.24 -5.04 -26.72
CA LYS A 140 -2.11 -5.61 -27.46
C LYS A 140 -1.01 -4.57 -27.78
N GLU A 141 -1.34 -3.28 -27.79
CA GLU A 141 -0.38 -2.19 -28.01
C GLU A 141 0.19 -1.62 -26.69
N SER A 142 -0.14 -2.22 -25.54
CA SER A 142 0.35 -1.73 -24.25
C SER A 142 1.88 -1.73 -24.18
N GLY A 143 2.45 -0.61 -23.74
CA GLY A 143 3.88 -0.48 -23.45
C GLY A 143 4.38 -1.47 -22.39
N MET A 144 3.48 -2.04 -21.57
CA MET A 144 3.79 -3.08 -20.58
C MET A 144 4.48 -4.30 -21.19
N ARG A 145 4.18 -4.66 -22.46
CA ARG A 145 4.81 -5.85 -23.09
C ARG A 145 6.33 -5.75 -23.15
N PHE A 146 6.86 -4.53 -23.14
CA PHE A 146 8.30 -4.25 -23.19
C PHE A 146 8.99 -4.36 -21.83
N LEU A 147 8.27 -4.79 -20.78
CA LEU A 147 8.90 -5.24 -19.54
C LEU A 147 9.71 -6.53 -19.72
N TRP A 148 9.36 -7.34 -20.73
CA TRP A 148 10.00 -8.64 -21.00
C TRP A 148 10.59 -8.76 -22.40
N GLN A 149 10.42 -7.73 -23.23
CA GLN A 149 10.86 -7.70 -24.62
C GLN A 149 11.54 -6.37 -24.90
N THR A 150 12.67 -6.39 -25.60
CA THR A 150 13.35 -5.16 -25.99
C THR A 150 12.55 -4.47 -27.10
N PRO A 151 12.16 -3.19 -26.95
CA PRO A 151 11.49 -2.46 -28.02
C PRO A 151 12.43 -2.23 -29.20
N GLU A 152 12.04 -2.65 -30.40
CA GLU A 152 12.89 -2.58 -31.60
C GLU A 152 12.69 -1.26 -32.34
N THR A 153 11.44 -0.81 -32.44
CA THR A 153 11.07 0.39 -33.19
C THR A 153 10.89 1.63 -32.28
N GLU A 154 10.91 2.81 -32.89
CA GLU A 154 10.68 4.05 -32.15
C GLU A 154 9.26 4.14 -31.56
N LYS A 155 8.25 3.63 -32.28
CA LYS A 155 6.87 3.54 -31.76
C LYS A 155 6.81 2.72 -30.47
N GLU A 156 7.56 1.63 -30.43
CA GLU A 156 7.64 0.72 -29.28
C GLU A 156 8.37 1.31 -28.09
N ARG A 157 9.51 1.99 -28.34
CA ARG A 157 10.24 2.73 -27.31
C ARG A 157 9.35 3.80 -26.68
N MET A 158 8.64 4.59 -27.49
CA MET A 158 7.70 5.60 -26.98
C MET A 158 6.55 4.99 -26.18
N ALA A 159 6.00 3.86 -26.62
CA ALA A 159 4.95 3.15 -25.88
C ALA A 159 5.44 2.68 -24.51
N PHE A 160 6.66 2.12 -24.45
CA PHE A 160 7.26 1.67 -23.19
C PHE A 160 7.55 2.85 -22.24
N SER A 161 8.15 3.93 -22.75
CA SER A 161 8.41 5.12 -21.93
C SER A 161 7.13 5.74 -21.39
N ARG A 162 6.05 5.78 -22.19
CA ARG A 162 4.74 6.25 -21.73
C ARG A 162 4.17 5.37 -20.62
N TYR A 163 4.28 4.05 -20.77
CA TYR A 163 3.87 3.10 -19.74
C TYR A 163 4.59 3.36 -18.41
N ILE A 164 5.91 3.51 -18.46
CA ILE A 164 6.74 3.83 -17.28
C ILE A 164 6.24 5.13 -16.65
N GLN A 165 6.19 6.23 -17.42
CA GLN A 165 5.79 7.55 -16.90
C GLN A 165 4.38 7.55 -16.29
N ASN A 166 3.44 6.83 -16.91
CA ASN A 166 2.09 6.68 -16.39
C ASN A 166 2.10 5.96 -15.04
N THR A 167 2.87 4.86 -14.95
CA THR A 167 3.00 4.09 -13.72
C THR A 167 3.70 4.90 -12.61
N GLU A 168 4.80 5.57 -12.92
CA GLU A 168 5.53 6.43 -11.98
C GLU A 168 4.65 7.54 -11.42
N ARG A 169 3.84 8.17 -12.27
CA ARG A 169 2.89 9.20 -11.87
C ARG A 169 1.75 8.64 -11.01
N GLN A 170 1.20 7.49 -11.39
CA GLN A 170 0.08 6.87 -10.67
C GLN A 170 0.51 6.37 -9.28
N PHE A 171 1.64 5.68 -9.20
CA PHE A 171 2.11 5.04 -7.97
C PHE A 171 3.15 5.87 -7.19
N LYS A 172 3.52 7.04 -7.72
CA LYS A 172 4.43 8.02 -7.13
C LYS A 172 5.79 7.41 -6.76
N GLY A 173 6.45 6.77 -7.72
CA GLY A 173 7.77 6.18 -7.54
C GLY A 173 8.54 6.07 -8.84
N THR A 174 9.82 5.77 -8.74
CA THR A 174 10.73 5.49 -9.85
C THR A 174 10.58 4.04 -10.28
N PHE A 175 10.32 3.82 -11.56
CA PHE A 175 10.09 2.49 -12.09
C PHE A 175 11.41 1.74 -12.29
N LEU A 176 11.49 0.54 -11.72
CA LEU A 176 12.64 -0.35 -11.86
C LEU A 176 12.37 -1.41 -12.93
N VAL A 177 13.41 -1.86 -13.62
CA VAL A 177 13.34 -2.90 -14.66
C VAL A 177 14.43 -3.94 -14.45
N GLY A 178 14.25 -5.12 -15.05
CA GLY A 178 15.25 -6.20 -15.01
C GLY A 178 15.58 -6.66 -13.59
N GLU A 179 16.88 -6.82 -13.29
CA GLU A 179 17.34 -7.35 -12.00
C GLU A 179 16.90 -6.48 -10.81
N GLU A 180 16.86 -5.16 -10.97
CA GLU A 180 16.44 -4.25 -9.90
C GLU A 180 14.98 -4.48 -9.50
N ALA A 181 14.11 -4.73 -10.49
CA ALA A 181 12.71 -5.07 -10.26
C ALA A 181 12.56 -6.43 -9.55
N GLU A 182 13.35 -7.43 -9.94
CA GLU A 182 13.36 -8.74 -9.27
C GLU A 182 13.80 -8.62 -7.80
N GLN A 183 14.84 -7.83 -7.54
CA GLN A 183 15.31 -7.56 -6.19
C GLN A 183 14.27 -6.80 -5.36
N LEU A 184 13.57 -5.82 -5.95
CA LEU A 184 12.47 -5.10 -5.30
C LEU A 184 11.36 -6.07 -4.88
N MET A 185 10.91 -6.92 -5.81
CA MET A 185 9.87 -7.92 -5.56
C MET A 185 10.27 -8.86 -4.42
N LYS A 186 11.51 -9.34 -4.40
CA LYS A 186 12.05 -10.20 -3.34
C LYS A 186 12.06 -9.48 -1.99
N LYS A 187 12.56 -8.25 -1.93
CA LYS A 187 12.61 -7.45 -0.69
C LYS A 187 11.21 -7.23 -0.10
N VAL A 188 10.23 -6.90 -0.93
CA VAL A 188 8.84 -6.71 -0.50
C VAL A 188 8.24 -8.01 0.01
N LYS A 189 8.35 -9.13 -0.75
CA LYS A 189 7.85 -10.43 -0.31
C LYS A 189 8.45 -10.86 1.03
N SER A 190 9.76 -10.75 1.18
CA SER A 190 10.42 -11.05 2.46
C SER A 190 9.96 -10.16 3.61
N ALA A 191 9.63 -8.89 3.35
CA ALA A 191 9.06 -8.01 4.37
C ALA A 191 7.65 -8.45 4.81
N LEU A 192 6.82 -8.86 3.85
CA LEU A 192 5.48 -9.40 4.14
C LEU A 192 5.53 -10.73 4.91
N GLU A 193 6.51 -11.59 4.61
CA GLU A 193 6.74 -12.83 5.37
C GLU A 193 7.17 -12.55 6.82
N ARG A 194 7.99 -11.52 7.05
CA ARG A 194 8.34 -11.06 8.41
C ARG A 194 7.12 -10.57 9.19
N LYS A 195 6.21 -9.81 8.54
CA LYS A 195 4.93 -9.41 9.13
C LYS A 195 4.10 -10.62 9.58
N MET A 196 4.01 -11.63 8.71
CA MET A 196 3.27 -12.87 8.99
C MET A 196 3.87 -13.60 10.19
N SER A 197 5.18 -13.87 10.19
CA SER A 197 5.84 -14.61 11.27
C SER A 197 5.76 -13.92 12.64
N LYS A 198 5.78 -12.58 12.69
CA LYS A 198 5.56 -11.82 13.94
C LYS A 198 4.15 -11.98 14.52
N ARG A 199 3.13 -12.29 13.69
CA ARG A 199 1.75 -12.52 14.16
C ARG A 199 1.55 -13.91 14.80
N TRP A 200 2.43 -14.87 14.52
CA TRP A 200 2.30 -16.27 14.98
C TRP A 200 3.16 -16.59 16.22
N LYS A 201 3.78 -15.59 16.84
CA LYS A 201 4.50 -15.71 18.13
C LYS A 201 3.68 -15.04 19.22
#